data_AF-A0A932S877-F1
#
_entry.id   AF-A0A932S877-F1
#
_cell.length_a   1.000
_cell.length_b   1.000
_cell.length_c   1.000
_cell.angle_alpha   90.00
_cell.angle_beta   90.00
_cell.angle_gamma   90.00
#
_symmetry.space_group_name_H-M   'P 1'
#
loop_
_entity.id
_entity.type
_entity.pdbx_description
1 polymer ?
#
loop_
_entity_poly.entity_id
_entity_poly.type
_entity_poly.pdbx_seq_one_letter_code
_entity_poly.pdbx_strand_id
1 'polypeptide(L)'
;MANNPCLESLDWTDVAADGAFSVQRAKPATDAPFDCFYVYPTVSQQKTDNANLTVEPAEINVAIFQASRFSQVCSVWAPMYRQATNPSALTPGALAVAYESLLSGWRDYITNYNRGRPIIFISHSQGSSLLIRLLSSQIDPNPSLRKQLVSAIILGGNVQVPAGKDVGGSFQNIPACRSAQQTGCVIAYSTFYGQPPANSLFGIPGRGVSVLSQQFTSEGMEVLCTNPANLSGGVAPLHPYFRPIPAFVLQKPLPTAWVEYPGLYTAQCQSSGGATWLQVNDVGGTSDRRPRSAELQGPQWGLHAADVNIALGDLVQDVAQQEAAFH
;
A
#
# COMPACT_ATOMS: atom_id res chain seq x y z
N MET A 1 -9.85 -22.81 -2.21
CA MET A 1 -8.47 -22.95 -1.69
C MET A 1 -8.57 -23.04 -0.18
N ALA A 2 -8.23 -24.19 0.42
CA ALA A 2 -8.10 -24.27 1.88
C ALA A 2 -6.96 -23.33 2.31
N ASN A 3 -7.09 -22.65 3.45
CA ASN A 3 -6.07 -21.75 4.03
C ASN A 3 -5.79 -20.46 3.22
N ASN A 4 -6.80 -19.83 2.60
CA ASN A 4 -6.62 -18.51 1.99
C ASN A 4 -6.43 -17.43 3.08
N PRO A 5 -5.26 -16.77 3.17
CA PRO A 5 -4.99 -15.74 4.19
C PRO A 5 -5.95 -14.55 4.12
N CYS A 6 -6.54 -14.28 2.95
CA CYS A 6 -7.46 -13.17 2.77
C CYS A 6 -8.90 -13.49 3.17
N LEU A 7 -9.19 -14.72 3.64
CA LEU A 7 -10.52 -15.13 4.11
C LEU A 7 -10.56 -15.37 5.64
N GLU A 8 -9.52 -14.95 6.37
CA GLU A 8 -9.56 -14.91 7.83
C GLU A 8 -10.60 -13.89 8.35
N SER A 9 -10.91 -13.95 9.65
CA SER A 9 -11.85 -12.99 10.25
C SER A 9 -11.35 -11.55 10.10
N LEU A 10 -12.24 -10.70 9.58
CA LEU A 10 -12.01 -9.26 9.41
C LEU A 10 -12.62 -8.44 10.55
N ASP A 11 -13.29 -9.10 11.50
CA ASP A 11 -13.82 -8.48 12.71
C ASP A 11 -12.72 -7.67 13.40
N TRP A 12 -13.09 -6.51 13.92
CA TRP A 12 -12.16 -5.62 14.60
C TRP A 12 -12.74 -5.06 15.89
N THR A 13 -11.86 -4.51 16.70
CA THR A 13 -12.23 -3.82 17.93
C THR A 13 -11.96 -2.35 17.74
N ASP A 14 -12.99 -1.52 17.87
CA ASP A 14 -12.79 -0.08 18.04
C ASP A 14 -12.29 0.16 19.45
N VAL A 15 -11.22 0.94 19.60
CA VAL A 15 -10.78 1.43 20.92
C VAL A 15 -10.92 2.94 20.93
N ALA A 16 -11.70 3.45 21.89
CA ALA A 16 -11.91 4.86 22.15
C ALA A 16 -10.76 5.46 22.97
N ALA A 17 -10.68 6.79 23.02
CA ALA A 17 -9.58 7.51 23.69
C ALA A 17 -9.46 7.20 25.20
N ASP A 18 -10.56 6.88 25.87
CA ASP A 18 -10.61 6.50 27.29
C ASP A 18 -10.25 5.01 27.54
N GLY A 19 -10.06 4.24 26.47
CA GLY A 19 -9.80 2.81 26.48
C GLY A 19 -11.05 1.92 26.46
N ALA A 20 -12.26 2.49 26.39
CA ALA A 20 -13.46 1.73 26.10
C ALA A 20 -13.36 1.08 24.71
N PHE A 21 -13.97 -0.10 24.55
CA PHE A 21 -13.89 -0.83 23.28
C PHE A 21 -15.19 -1.50 22.88
N SER A 22 -15.40 -1.64 21.58
CA SER A 22 -16.54 -2.34 20.97
C SER A 22 -16.10 -3.19 19.80
N VAL A 23 -16.72 -4.37 19.65
CA VAL A 23 -16.45 -5.26 18.52
C VAL A 23 -17.33 -4.90 17.33
N GLN A 24 -16.69 -4.72 16.19
CA GLN A 24 -17.31 -4.55 14.89
C GLN A 24 -17.12 -5.79 14.04
N ARG A 25 -18.00 -5.95 13.04
CA ARG A 25 -18.06 -7.15 12.20
C ARG A 25 -17.82 -6.80 10.74
N ALA A 26 -16.97 -7.59 10.09
CA ALA A 26 -16.75 -7.53 8.65
C ALA A 26 -16.60 -8.94 8.10
N LYS A 27 -17.02 -9.12 6.85
CA LYS A 27 -16.88 -10.38 6.13
C LYS A 27 -16.37 -10.12 4.72
N PRO A 28 -15.60 -11.05 4.13
CA PRO A 28 -15.28 -11.01 2.72
C PRO A 28 -16.54 -10.93 1.84
N ALA A 29 -16.42 -10.30 0.68
CA ALA A 29 -17.45 -10.31 -0.35
C ALA A 29 -17.66 -11.75 -0.86
N THR A 30 -18.93 -12.11 -1.05
CA THR A 30 -19.28 -13.34 -1.77
C THR A 30 -19.37 -13.00 -3.25
N ASP A 31 -18.43 -13.53 -4.05
CA ASP A 31 -18.38 -13.33 -5.50
C ASP A 31 -18.18 -11.86 -5.93
N ALA A 32 -17.12 -11.23 -5.43
CA ALA A 32 -16.72 -9.90 -5.89
C ALA A 32 -16.54 -9.91 -7.43
N PRO A 33 -17.03 -8.90 -8.18
CA PRO A 33 -16.85 -8.82 -9.64
C PRO A 33 -15.48 -8.25 -10.06
N PHE A 34 -14.73 -7.70 -9.10
CA PHE A 34 -13.42 -7.09 -9.27
C PHE A 34 -12.31 -7.97 -8.69
N ASP A 35 -11.11 -7.83 -9.23
CA ASP A 35 -9.91 -8.50 -8.73
C ASP A 35 -8.92 -7.51 -8.13
N CYS A 36 -8.32 -7.85 -6.98
CA CYS A 36 -7.17 -7.14 -6.46
C CYS A 36 -5.90 -7.92 -6.76
N PHE A 37 -4.97 -7.32 -7.49
CA PHE A 37 -3.64 -7.87 -7.74
C PHE A 37 -2.63 -7.24 -6.77
N TYR A 38 -2.28 -7.98 -5.72
CA TYR A 38 -1.42 -7.53 -4.62
C TYR A 38 0.04 -7.93 -4.84
N VAL A 39 0.92 -6.94 -4.91
CA VAL A 39 2.38 -7.08 -4.97
C VAL A 39 2.98 -6.71 -3.62
N TYR A 40 3.21 -7.73 -2.81
CA TYR A 40 3.63 -7.61 -1.41
C TYR A 40 5.09 -7.12 -1.26
N PRO A 41 5.52 -6.61 -0.09
CA PRO A 41 6.88 -6.14 0.14
C PRO A 41 7.85 -7.31 0.36
N THR A 42 9.15 -7.02 0.50
CA THR A 42 10.11 -8.02 0.99
C THR A 42 9.76 -8.42 2.42
N VAL A 43 9.47 -9.71 2.62
CA VAL A 43 9.21 -10.31 3.95
C VAL A 43 9.98 -11.60 4.18
N SER A 44 10.53 -12.20 3.12
CA SER A 44 11.33 -13.41 3.23
C SER A 44 12.57 -13.17 4.10
N GLN A 45 12.86 -14.13 4.98
CA GLN A 45 14.04 -14.13 5.85
C GLN A 45 15.19 -14.96 5.28
N GLN A 46 15.04 -15.43 4.03
CA GLN A 46 16.06 -16.23 3.35
C GLN A 46 17.34 -15.41 3.12
N LYS A 47 18.50 -16.06 3.24
CA LYS A 47 19.82 -15.41 3.16
C LYS A 47 20.38 -15.33 1.74
N THR A 48 19.70 -15.93 0.76
CA THR A 48 20.04 -15.85 -0.66
C THR A 48 19.60 -14.51 -1.23
N ASP A 49 20.26 -14.01 -2.28
CA ASP A 49 19.93 -12.72 -2.89
C ASP A 49 18.45 -12.59 -3.27
N ASN A 50 17.87 -13.67 -3.80
CA ASN A 50 16.45 -13.77 -4.06
C ASN A 50 15.80 -14.89 -3.25
N ALA A 51 14.57 -14.65 -2.81
CA ALA A 51 13.73 -15.66 -2.20
C ALA A 51 13.36 -16.76 -3.20
N ASN A 52 13.05 -17.96 -2.70
CA ASN A 52 12.35 -18.99 -3.47
C ASN A 52 10.85 -18.64 -3.60
N LEU A 53 10.06 -19.56 -4.16
CA LEU A 53 8.61 -19.38 -4.36
C LEU A 53 7.77 -20.14 -3.32
N THR A 54 8.38 -20.63 -2.26
CA THR A 54 7.67 -21.34 -1.19
C THR A 54 6.87 -20.33 -0.38
N VAL A 55 5.59 -20.64 -0.13
CA VAL A 55 4.76 -19.85 0.77
C VAL A 55 5.18 -20.15 2.21
N GLU A 56 5.76 -19.18 2.90
CA GLU A 56 6.16 -19.29 4.30
C GLU A 56 5.26 -18.40 5.19
N PRO A 57 5.31 -18.54 6.53
CA PRO A 57 4.50 -17.72 7.43
C PRO A 57 4.68 -16.21 7.24
N ALA A 58 5.84 -15.74 6.78
CA ALA A 58 6.09 -14.32 6.53
C ALA A 58 5.20 -13.79 5.38
N GLU A 59 5.12 -14.53 4.26
CA GLU A 59 4.28 -14.20 3.11
C GLU A 59 2.79 -14.31 3.44
N ILE A 60 2.39 -15.33 4.21
CA ILE A 60 1.00 -15.46 4.70
C ILE A 60 0.64 -14.25 5.57
N ASN A 61 1.47 -13.92 6.55
CA ASN A 61 1.21 -12.83 7.48
C ASN A 61 1.12 -11.46 6.80
N VAL A 62 1.98 -11.17 5.83
CA VAL A 62 1.91 -9.89 5.13
C VAL A 62 0.68 -9.76 4.25
N ALA A 63 0.24 -10.85 3.60
CA ALA A 63 -1.03 -10.87 2.89
C ALA A 63 -2.21 -10.61 3.83
N ILE A 64 -2.19 -11.19 5.04
CA ILE A 64 -3.19 -10.86 6.07
C ILE A 64 -3.11 -9.38 6.44
N PHE A 65 -1.93 -8.88 6.80
CA PHE A 65 -1.75 -7.52 7.33
C PHE A 65 -2.06 -6.42 6.33
N GLN A 66 -1.77 -6.61 5.05
CA GLN A 66 -1.82 -5.55 4.05
C GLN A 66 -2.92 -5.71 3.00
N ALA A 67 -3.39 -6.94 2.74
CA ALA A 67 -4.30 -7.22 1.64
C ALA A 67 -5.64 -7.84 2.05
N SER A 68 -5.72 -8.59 3.17
CA SER A 68 -6.93 -9.35 3.51
C SER A 68 -8.21 -8.51 3.62
N ARG A 69 -8.10 -7.26 4.08
CA ARG A 69 -9.27 -6.36 4.19
C ARG A 69 -9.88 -5.96 2.85
N PHE A 70 -9.10 -5.99 1.77
CA PHE A 70 -9.62 -5.76 0.43
C PHE A 70 -10.53 -6.91 -0.05
N SER A 71 -10.50 -8.08 0.60
CA SER A 71 -11.45 -9.16 0.30
C SER A 71 -12.92 -8.79 0.52
N GLN A 72 -13.19 -7.66 1.19
CA GLN A 72 -14.53 -7.08 1.34
C GLN A 72 -15.08 -6.49 0.04
N VAL A 73 -14.22 -6.18 -0.94
CA VAL A 73 -14.57 -5.46 -2.17
C VAL A 73 -14.13 -6.22 -3.42
N CYS A 74 -13.00 -6.93 -3.38
CA CYS A 74 -12.41 -7.62 -4.54
C CYS A 74 -11.95 -9.06 -4.22
N SER A 75 -11.76 -9.87 -5.25
CA SER A 75 -11.06 -11.15 -5.13
C SER A 75 -9.55 -10.92 -5.11
N VAL A 76 -8.90 -11.21 -3.97
CA VAL A 76 -7.46 -10.93 -3.78
C VAL A 76 -6.58 -12.02 -4.39
N TRP A 77 -5.70 -11.61 -5.30
CA TRP A 77 -4.65 -12.40 -5.93
C TRP A 77 -3.28 -11.85 -5.49
N ALA A 78 -2.44 -12.72 -4.93
CA ALA A 78 -1.09 -12.37 -4.50
C ALA A 78 -0.10 -13.41 -5.05
N PRO A 79 0.47 -13.19 -6.26
CA PRO A 79 1.39 -14.16 -6.84
C PRO A 79 2.70 -14.19 -6.06
N MET A 80 3.19 -15.38 -5.77
CA MET A 80 4.55 -15.54 -5.24
C MET A 80 5.56 -15.08 -6.27
N TYR A 81 6.54 -14.28 -5.84
CA TYR A 81 7.66 -13.86 -6.68
C TYR A 81 8.97 -13.87 -5.90
N ARG A 82 10.08 -13.97 -6.62
CA ARG A 82 11.44 -14.06 -6.07
C ARG A 82 11.94 -12.70 -5.54
N GLN A 83 11.40 -12.26 -4.42
CA GLN A 83 11.78 -11.02 -3.71
C GLN A 83 13.30 -10.88 -3.61
N ALA A 84 13.84 -9.66 -3.75
CA ALA A 84 15.21 -9.40 -3.31
C ALA A 84 15.20 -9.21 -1.79
N THR A 85 15.98 -10.01 -1.05
CA THR A 85 15.77 -10.32 0.38
C THR A 85 16.45 -9.40 1.38
N ASN A 86 17.49 -8.67 0.98
CA ASN A 86 18.28 -7.81 1.87
C ASN A 86 18.83 -6.60 1.09
N PRO A 87 19.10 -5.44 1.71
CA PRO A 87 19.84 -4.33 1.10
C PRO A 87 21.10 -4.73 0.30
N SER A 88 21.87 -5.74 0.73
CA SER A 88 23.01 -6.27 -0.05
C SER A 88 22.61 -6.96 -1.35
N ALA A 89 21.36 -7.43 -1.44
CA ALA A 89 20.77 -8.09 -2.59
C ALA A 89 20.11 -7.10 -3.58
N LEU A 90 20.28 -5.79 -3.42
CA LEU A 90 19.87 -4.80 -4.44
C LEU A 90 20.86 -4.75 -5.62
N THR A 91 21.46 -5.89 -5.98
CA THR A 91 22.34 -6.02 -7.14
C THR A 91 21.50 -6.04 -8.43
N PRO A 92 22.01 -5.54 -9.57
CA PRO A 92 21.25 -5.55 -10.83
C PRO A 92 20.67 -6.91 -11.22
N GLY A 93 21.40 -8.00 -10.95
CA GLY A 93 20.95 -9.37 -11.22
C GLY A 93 19.76 -9.78 -10.36
N ALA A 94 19.83 -9.54 -9.04
CA ALA A 94 18.74 -9.89 -8.13
C ALA A 94 17.48 -9.04 -8.37
N LEU A 95 17.65 -7.76 -8.71
CA LEU A 95 16.55 -6.88 -9.11
C LEU A 95 15.86 -7.36 -10.38
N ALA A 96 16.63 -7.82 -11.37
CA ALA A 96 16.09 -8.41 -12.59
C ALA A 96 15.31 -9.70 -12.30
N VAL A 97 15.85 -10.60 -11.48
CA VAL A 97 15.16 -11.84 -11.08
C VAL A 97 13.84 -11.55 -10.37
N ALA A 98 13.81 -10.58 -9.45
CA ALA A 98 12.59 -10.20 -8.75
C ALA A 98 11.51 -9.70 -9.71
N TYR A 99 11.88 -8.80 -10.63
CA TYR A 99 10.96 -8.25 -11.62
C TYR A 99 10.47 -9.30 -12.61
N GLU A 100 11.35 -10.10 -13.20
CA GLU A 100 10.96 -11.14 -14.16
C GLU A 100 10.07 -12.20 -13.51
N SER A 101 10.32 -12.53 -12.23
CA SER A 101 9.45 -13.42 -11.47
C SER A 101 8.05 -12.83 -11.27
N LEU A 102 7.93 -11.55 -10.92
CA LEU A 102 6.64 -10.88 -10.79
C LEU A 102 5.92 -10.80 -12.15
N LEU A 103 6.64 -10.43 -13.21
CA LEU A 103 6.10 -10.33 -14.56
C LEU A 103 5.55 -11.67 -15.07
N SER A 104 6.23 -12.77 -14.74
CA SER A 104 5.73 -14.13 -15.01
C SER A 104 4.40 -14.39 -14.30
N GLY A 105 4.31 -14.07 -13.00
CA GLY A 105 3.06 -14.21 -12.23
C GLY A 105 1.92 -13.34 -12.75
N TRP A 106 2.20 -12.10 -13.16
CA TRP A 106 1.23 -11.23 -13.84
C TRP A 106 0.72 -11.84 -15.14
N ARG A 107 1.61 -12.35 -15.99
CA ARG A 107 1.25 -12.98 -17.27
C ARG A 107 0.39 -14.21 -17.08
N ASP A 108 0.70 -15.03 -16.08
CA ASP A 108 -0.12 -16.19 -15.72
C ASP A 108 -1.52 -15.76 -15.25
N TYR A 109 -1.58 -14.79 -14.33
CA TYR A 109 -2.82 -14.22 -13.82
C TYR A 109 -3.73 -13.68 -14.93
N ILE A 110 -3.22 -12.78 -15.78
CA ILE A 110 -4.03 -12.11 -16.81
C ILE A 110 -4.52 -13.10 -17.88
N THR A 111 -3.73 -14.16 -18.16
CA THR A 111 -4.06 -15.17 -19.18
C THR A 111 -5.06 -16.20 -18.67
N ASN A 112 -4.87 -16.69 -17.44
CA ASN A 112 -5.55 -17.90 -16.96
C ASN A 112 -6.65 -17.63 -15.93
N TYR A 113 -6.60 -16.50 -15.22
CA TYR A 113 -7.43 -16.28 -14.03
C TYR A 113 -8.33 -15.04 -14.13
N ASN A 114 -7.82 -13.91 -14.62
CA ASN A 114 -8.55 -12.65 -14.61
C ASN A 114 -9.83 -12.64 -15.46
N ARG A 115 -9.84 -13.35 -16.60
CA ARG A 115 -11.01 -13.45 -17.51
C ARG A 115 -11.62 -12.10 -17.90
N GLY A 116 -10.81 -11.04 -17.99
CA GLY A 116 -11.23 -9.68 -18.36
C GLY A 116 -11.91 -8.89 -17.24
N ARG A 117 -11.83 -9.35 -15.99
CA ARG A 117 -12.38 -8.66 -14.83
C ARG A 117 -11.57 -7.38 -14.55
N PRO A 118 -12.20 -6.28 -14.10
CA PRO A 118 -11.45 -5.07 -13.78
C PRO A 118 -10.56 -5.29 -12.55
N ILE A 119 -9.44 -4.57 -12.53
CA ILE A 119 -8.30 -4.84 -11.64
C ILE A 119 -8.00 -3.61 -10.79
N ILE A 120 -7.90 -3.86 -9.49
CA ILE A 120 -7.29 -2.97 -8.51
C ILE A 120 -5.87 -3.49 -8.27
N PHE A 121 -4.85 -2.64 -8.39
CA PHE A 121 -3.49 -3.01 -8.00
C PHE A 121 -3.20 -2.51 -6.60
N ILE A 122 -2.55 -3.33 -5.78
CA ILE A 122 -2.14 -2.95 -4.43
C ILE A 122 -0.68 -3.31 -4.26
N SER A 123 0.11 -2.44 -3.65
CA SER A 123 1.51 -2.75 -3.39
C SER A 123 2.09 -1.98 -2.22
N HIS A 124 3.19 -2.49 -1.69
CA HIS A 124 3.96 -1.80 -0.67
C HIS A 124 5.48 -1.97 -0.85
N SER A 125 6.27 -0.93 -0.55
CA SER A 125 7.74 -0.99 -0.44
C SER A 125 8.39 -1.55 -1.73
N GLN A 126 9.20 -2.63 -1.64
CA GLN A 126 9.77 -3.30 -2.81
C GLN A 126 8.69 -3.68 -3.84
N GLY A 127 7.55 -4.21 -3.38
CA GLY A 127 6.45 -4.58 -4.24
C GLY A 127 5.89 -3.39 -5.01
N SER A 128 5.90 -2.19 -4.42
CA SER A 128 5.48 -0.96 -5.09
C SER A 128 6.41 -0.56 -6.22
N SER A 129 7.72 -0.65 -6.03
CA SER A 129 8.64 -0.35 -7.12
C SER A 129 8.56 -1.37 -8.26
N LEU A 130 8.36 -2.66 -7.94
CA LEU A 130 8.12 -3.67 -8.96
C LEU A 130 6.79 -3.46 -9.69
N LEU A 131 5.73 -3.08 -8.95
CA LEU A 131 4.44 -2.75 -9.53
C LEU A 131 4.53 -1.50 -10.42
N ILE A 132 5.24 -0.45 -10.01
CA ILE A 132 5.48 0.73 -10.85
C ILE A 132 6.07 0.31 -12.20
N ARG A 133 7.11 -0.55 -12.18
CA ARG A 133 7.73 -1.06 -13.41
C ARG A 133 6.78 -1.94 -14.25
N LEU A 134 5.94 -2.73 -13.60
CA LEU A 134 4.94 -3.55 -14.28
C LEU A 134 3.89 -2.66 -14.96
N LEU A 135 3.32 -1.71 -14.22
CA LEU A 135 2.31 -0.80 -14.74
C LEU A 135 2.87 0.08 -15.86
N SER A 136 4.06 0.67 -15.68
CA SER A 136 4.67 1.53 -16.70
C SER A 136 5.02 0.80 -18.00
N SER A 137 5.33 -0.50 -17.94
CA SER A 137 5.72 -1.27 -19.11
C SER A 137 4.57 -2.05 -19.76
N GLN A 138 3.59 -2.52 -18.98
CA GLN A 138 2.53 -3.40 -19.48
C GLN A 138 1.18 -2.69 -19.61
N ILE A 139 0.83 -1.83 -18.65
CA ILE A 139 -0.53 -1.27 -18.53
C ILE A 139 -0.59 0.15 -19.07
N ASP A 140 0.26 1.04 -18.57
CA ASP A 140 0.30 2.45 -18.96
C ASP A 140 0.41 2.68 -20.48
N PRO A 141 1.15 1.90 -21.30
CA PRO A 141 1.14 2.06 -22.75
C PRO A 141 -0.03 1.37 -23.46
N ASN A 142 -0.76 0.46 -22.82
CA ASN A 142 -1.82 -0.35 -23.44
C ASN A 142 -3.24 0.15 -23.10
N PRO A 143 -3.97 0.79 -24.04
CA PRO A 143 -5.31 1.33 -23.76
C PRO A 143 -6.32 0.28 -23.30
N SER A 144 -6.23 -0.95 -23.80
CA SER A 144 -7.16 -2.03 -23.42
C SER A 144 -6.95 -2.49 -21.99
N LEU A 145 -5.70 -2.53 -21.52
CA LEU A 145 -5.39 -2.84 -20.12
C LEU A 145 -5.69 -1.64 -19.20
N ARG A 146 -5.45 -0.41 -19.64
CA ARG A 146 -5.86 0.79 -18.88
C ARG A 146 -7.37 0.83 -18.67
N LYS A 147 -8.17 0.39 -19.64
CA LYS A 147 -9.63 0.27 -19.49
C LYS A 147 -10.06 -0.75 -18.45
N GLN A 148 -9.20 -1.66 -18.03
CA GLN A 148 -9.47 -2.61 -16.94
C GLN A 148 -8.97 -2.09 -15.58
N LEU A 149 -8.17 -1.03 -15.55
CA LEU A 149 -7.63 -0.47 -14.32
C LEU A 149 -8.71 0.31 -13.57
N VAL A 150 -9.10 -0.18 -12.39
CA VAL A 150 -9.98 0.56 -11.47
C VAL A 150 -9.16 1.57 -10.69
N SER A 151 -8.09 1.10 -10.04
CA SER A 151 -7.22 1.90 -9.17
C SER A 151 -5.87 1.22 -9.00
N ALA A 152 -4.80 2.00 -8.82
CA ALA A 152 -3.49 1.51 -8.42
C ALA A 152 -3.07 2.15 -7.09
N ILE A 153 -3.03 1.34 -6.02
CA ILE A 153 -2.61 1.73 -4.68
C ILE A 153 -1.12 1.37 -4.52
N ILE A 154 -0.26 2.38 -4.52
CA ILE A 154 1.22 2.25 -4.57
C ILE A 154 1.85 2.96 -3.38
N LEU A 155 2.13 2.20 -2.32
CA LEU A 155 2.50 2.75 -1.01
C LEU A 155 3.99 2.52 -0.73
N GLY A 156 4.73 3.57 -0.35
CA GLY A 156 6.17 3.42 -0.10
C GLY A 156 6.97 3.08 -1.37
N GLY A 157 6.49 3.50 -2.56
CA GLY A 157 7.09 3.18 -3.86
C GLY A 157 7.74 4.34 -4.61
N ASN A 158 7.58 5.58 -4.12
CA ASN A 158 8.00 6.82 -4.79
C ASN A 158 7.53 6.89 -6.26
N VAL A 159 6.22 6.88 -6.50
CA VAL A 159 5.67 7.25 -7.82
C VAL A 159 6.12 8.68 -8.10
N GLN A 160 6.78 8.93 -9.23
CA GLN A 160 7.31 10.23 -9.61
C GLN A 160 6.42 10.89 -10.66
N VAL A 161 6.26 12.20 -10.53
CA VAL A 161 5.57 13.07 -11.49
C VAL A 161 6.35 14.37 -11.63
N PRO A 162 6.26 15.09 -12.77
CA PRO A 162 6.73 16.46 -12.83
C PRO A 162 6.01 17.30 -11.76
N ALA A 163 6.72 18.24 -11.16
CA ALA A 163 6.19 19.02 -10.03
C ALA A 163 4.83 19.66 -10.36
N GLY A 164 3.84 19.42 -9.49
CA GLY A 164 2.47 19.93 -9.64
C GLY A 164 1.66 19.27 -10.76
N LYS A 165 2.06 18.09 -11.24
CA LYS A 165 1.34 17.31 -12.26
C LYS A 165 0.82 16.00 -11.70
N ASP A 166 -0.16 15.42 -12.39
CA ASP A 166 -0.76 14.13 -12.04
C ASP A 166 -0.24 12.97 -12.93
N VAL A 167 0.45 13.27 -14.03
CA VAL A 167 1.01 12.33 -15.02
C VAL A 167 2.33 12.86 -15.57
N GLY A 168 3.06 12.02 -16.31
CA GLY A 168 4.24 12.41 -17.10
C GLY A 168 5.57 11.94 -16.50
N GLY A 169 5.54 11.24 -15.38
CA GLY A 169 6.71 10.62 -14.75
C GLY A 169 6.66 9.09 -14.84
N SER A 170 6.45 8.41 -13.72
CA SER A 170 6.32 6.94 -13.67
C SER A 170 5.28 6.40 -14.65
N PHE A 171 4.20 7.15 -14.83
CA PHE A 171 3.10 6.85 -15.75
C PHE A 171 2.82 8.05 -16.64
N GLN A 172 2.66 7.79 -17.93
CA GLN A 172 2.35 8.80 -18.94
C GLN A 172 0.84 8.98 -19.10
N ASN A 173 0.04 7.96 -18.80
CA ASN A 173 -1.39 7.93 -19.08
C ASN A 173 -2.27 7.59 -17.86
N ILE A 174 -1.69 7.16 -16.74
CA ILE A 174 -2.42 6.86 -15.50
C ILE A 174 -2.23 8.01 -14.50
N PRO A 175 -3.25 8.87 -14.28
CA PRO A 175 -3.15 10.03 -13.41
C PRO A 175 -3.24 9.69 -11.92
N ALA A 176 -2.84 10.62 -11.07
CA ALA A 176 -3.20 10.61 -9.65
C ALA A 176 -4.73 10.59 -9.45
N CYS A 177 -5.19 9.91 -8.40
CA CYS A 177 -6.58 9.99 -7.97
C CYS A 177 -6.82 11.33 -7.26
N ARG A 178 -7.85 12.06 -7.72
CA ARG A 178 -8.26 13.38 -7.21
C ARG A 178 -9.73 13.41 -6.75
N SER A 179 -10.45 12.29 -6.86
CA SER A 179 -11.78 12.11 -6.27
C SER A 179 -12.06 10.62 -6.01
N ALA A 180 -12.94 10.32 -5.07
CA ALA A 180 -13.26 8.94 -4.69
C ALA A 180 -14.05 8.15 -5.75
N GLN A 181 -14.62 8.83 -6.75
CA GLN A 181 -15.33 8.18 -7.88
C GLN A 181 -14.45 8.12 -9.14
N GLN A 182 -13.22 8.64 -9.09
CA GLN A 182 -12.30 8.59 -10.22
C GLN A 182 -11.70 7.18 -10.34
N THR A 183 -11.82 6.58 -11.51
CA THR A 183 -11.20 5.29 -11.85
C THR A 183 -10.01 5.47 -12.79
N GLY A 184 -9.24 4.41 -13.00
CA GLY A 184 -8.07 4.44 -13.88
C GLY A 184 -6.95 5.33 -13.35
N CYS A 185 -6.85 5.50 -12.04
CA CYS A 185 -5.94 6.44 -11.38
C CYS A 185 -5.06 5.77 -10.31
N VAL A 186 -4.07 6.50 -9.81
CA VAL A 186 -3.12 6.04 -8.79
C VAL A 186 -3.34 6.76 -7.46
N ILE A 187 -3.45 5.98 -6.38
CA ILE A 187 -3.30 6.42 -5.00
C ILE A 187 -1.87 6.09 -4.57
N ALA A 188 -1.05 7.09 -4.27
CA ALA A 188 0.33 6.89 -3.86
C ALA A 188 0.71 7.83 -2.73
N TYR A 189 1.50 7.34 -1.78
CA TYR A 189 2.08 8.14 -0.71
C TYR A 189 3.15 7.35 0.06
N SER A 190 3.85 8.07 0.94
CA SER A 190 4.66 7.53 2.04
C SER A 190 4.38 8.37 3.29
N THR A 191 4.29 7.73 4.45
CA THR A 191 3.79 8.38 5.66
C THR A 191 4.90 8.84 6.60
N PHE A 192 4.75 10.04 7.15
CA PHE A 192 5.67 10.62 8.14
C PHE A 192 4.88 11.45 9.16
N TYR A 193 5.39 11.54 10.39
CA TYR A 193 4.87 12.47 11.40
C TYR A 193 5.35 13.91 11.24
N GLY A 194 6.30 14.16 10.33
CA GLY A 194 6.84 15.48 10.04
C GLY A 194 7.57 15.47 8.72
N GLN A 195 8.26 16.57 8.43
CA GLN A 195 9.05 16.66 7.21
C GLN A 195 10.09 15.54 7.14
N PRO A 196 10.12 14.74 6.06
CA PRO A 196 11.14 13.72 5.86
C PRO A 196 12.55 14.33 5.95
N PRO A 197 13.50 13.67 6.65
CA PRO A 197 14.85 14.18 6.73
C PRO A 197 15.55 14.15 5.36
N ALA A 198 16.63 14.92 5.19
CA ALA A 198 17.33 15.02 3.90
C ALA A 198 17.89 13.67 3.38
N ASN A 199 18.14 12.71 4.29
CA ASN A 199 18.55 11.34 3.97
C ASN A 199 17.38 10.33 3.95
N SER A 200 16.13 10.80 3.86
CA SER A 200 14.95 9.93 3.76
C SER A 200 15.03 8.99 2.57
N LEU A 201 14.56 7.76 2.78
CA LEU A 201 14.43 6.75 1.73
C LEU A 201 13.15 6.94 0.90
N PHE A 202 12.13 7.59 1.48
CA PHE A 202 10.82 7.77 0.89
C PHE A 202 10.41 9.23 0.83
N GLY A 203 9.51 9.56 -0.08
CA GLY A 203 9.04 10.92 -0.33
C GLY A 203 10.01 11.81 -1.11
N ILE A 204 11.21 11.32 -1.46
CA ILE A 204 12.20 12.04 -2.27
C ILE A 204 12.45 11.27 -3.59
N PRO A 205 12.39 11.91 -4.77
CA PRO A 205 12.61 11.25 -6.05
C PRO A 205 13.96 10.51 -6.14
N GLY A 206 13.91 9.26 -6.60
CA GLY A 206 15.09 8.42 -6.82
C GLY A 206 15.68 7.79 -5.55
N ARG A 207 15.05 7.92 -4.38
CA ARG A 207 15.54 7.34 -3.11
C ARG A 207 14.92 5.98 -2.80
N GLY A 208 15.53 5.29 -1.83
CA GLY A 208 15.04 4.02 -1.30
C GLY A 208 14.88 2.95 -2.38
N VAL A 209 13.67 2.41 -2.48
CA VAL A 209 13.33 1.33 -3.41
C VAL A 209 13.22 1.78 -4.88
N SER A 210 13.30 3.08 -5.18
CA SER A 210 13.11 3.63 -6.55
C SER A 210 14.00 2.96 -7.62
N VAL A 211 15.19 2.47 -7.24
CA VAL A 211 16.09 1.74 -8.12
C VAL A 211 15.45 0.48 -8.73
N LEU A 212 14.57 -0.21 -7.99
CA LEU A 212 13.83 -1.39 -8.46
C LEU A 212 12.85 -1.03 -9.60
N SER A 213 12.32 0.18 -9.57
CA SER A 213 11.46 0.74 -10.61
C SER A 213 12.21 1.45 -11.74
N GLN A 214 13.54 1.42 -11.74
CA GLN A 214 14.39 2.19 -12.67
C GLN A 214 14.11 3.71 -12.64
N GLN A 215 13.69 4.21 -11.47
CA GLN A 215 13.41 5.62 -11.27
C GLN A 215 14.59 6.25 -10.53
N PHE A 216 15.16 7.30 -11.13
CA PHE A 216 16.32 8.02 -10.61
C PHE A 216 15.94 9.44 -10.22
N THR A 217 16.79 10.12 -9.47
CA THR A 217 16.59 11.54 -9.18
C THR A 217 16.68 12.33 -10.50
N SER A 218 15.73 13.23 -10.73
CA SER A 218 15.70 14.11 -11.89
C SER A 218 15.18 15.48 -11.48
N GLU A 219 15.74 16.53 -12.07
CA GLU A 219 15.32 17.91 -11.79
C GLU A 219 13.86 18.13 -12.20
N GLY A 220 13.12 18.89 -11.40
CA GLY A 220 11.71 19.20 -11.66
C GLY A 220 10.73 18.05 -11.40
N MET A 221 11.19 16.91 -10.87
CA MET A 221 10.34 15.80 -10.45
C MET A 221 10.02 15.88 -8.95
N GLU A 222 8.85 15.38 -8.57
CA GLU A 222 8.45 15.16 -7.18
C GLU A 222 7.87 13.75 -7.00
N VAL A 223 7.78 13.29 -5.75
CA VAL A 223 7.02 12.08 -5.43
C VAL A 223 5.53 12.45 -5.35
N LEU A 224 4.69 11.69 -6.03
CA LEU A 224 3.24 11.85 -5.98
C LEU A 224 2.72 11.56 -4.56
N CYS A 225 1.83 12.42 -4.08
CA CYS A 225 1.03 12.17 -2.88
C CYS A 225 -0.45 12.38 -3.15
N THR A 226 -1.25 11.40 -2.73
CA THR A 226 -2.70 11.47 -2.62
C THR A 226 -3.10 11.15 -1.18
N ASN A 227 -4.01 11.93 -0.60
CA ASN A 227 -4.55 11.64 0.72
C ASN A 227 -5.73 10.68 0.59
N PRO A 228 -5.63 9.41 1.02
CA PRO A 228 -6.73 8.44 0.89
C PRO A 228 -7.97 8.85 1.71
N ALA A 229 -7.80 9.53 2.84
CA ALA A 229 -8.93 10.03 3.62
C ALA A 229 -9.68 11.20 2.93
N ASN A 230 -9.07 11.84 1.93
CA ASN A 230 -9.70 12.88 1.14
C ASN A 230 -8.93 13.07 -0.19
N LEU A 231 -9.33 12.31 -1.21
CA LEU A 231 -8.67 12.34 -2.52
C LEU A 231 -8.76 13.71 -3.22
N SER A 232 -9.73 14.57 -2.86
CA SER A 232 -9.80 15.95 -3.36
C SER A 232 -8.77 16.90 -2.73
N GLY A 233 -8.06 16.44 -1.69
CA GLY A 233 -7.01 17.17 -1.00
C GLY A 233 -7.49 17.88 0.28
N GLY A 234 -6.53 18.20 1.15
CA GLY A 234 -6.78 18.78 2.48
C GLY A 234 -6.65 17.78 3.61
N VAL A 235 -6.90 18.25 4.84
CA VAL A 235 -6.86 17.44 6.06
C VAL A 235 -8.11 16.60 6.18
N ALA A 236 -7.96 15.32 6.53
CA ALA A 236 -9.07 14.45 6.86
C ALA A 236 -8.69 13.42 7.94
N PRO A 237 -9.64 12.94 8.76
CA PRO A 237 -9.40 11.86 9.70
C PRO A 237 -9.12 10.55 8.95
N LEU A 238 -8.20 9.75 9.48
CA LEU A 238 -7.88 8.42 8.94
C LEU A 238 -8.69 7.33 9.65
N HIS A 239 -8.93 6.23 8.93
CA HIS A 239 -9.51 4.98 9.40
C HIS A 239 -8.43 3.88 9.44
N PRO A 240 -7.60 3.83 10.50
CA PRO A 240 -6.52 2.86 10.58
C PRO A 240 -7.02 1.47 10.96
N TYR A 241 -6.54 0.43 10.28
CA TYR A 241 -6.70 -0.94 10.73
C TYR A 241 -5.35 -1.58 11.02
N PHE A 242 -5.08 -1.79 12.30
CA PHE A 242 -3.87 -2.47 12.77
C PHE A 242 -4.20 -3.88 13.23
N ARG A 243 -3.19 -4.76 13.21
CA ARG A 243 -3.18 -5.98 14.03
C ARG A 243 -2.19 -5.75 15.17
N PRO A 244 -2.59 -5.91 16.44
CA PRO A 244 -1.70 -5.63 17.56
C PRO A 244 -0.49 -6.57 17.49
N ILE A 245 0.70 -5.98 17.32
CA ILE A 245 1.97 -6.68 17.47
C ILE A 245 2.23 -6.80 18.98
N PRO A 246 2.79 -7.93 19.48
CA PRO A 246 3.01 -8.17 20.92
C PRO A 246 3.79 -7.08 21.68
N ALA A 247 4.42 -6.13 20.99
CA ALA A 247 5.15 -5.00 21.57
C ALA A 247 4.25 -3.88 22.13
N PHE A 248 2.96 -3.83 21.75
CA PHE A 248 2.02 -2.82 22.26
C PHE A 248 1.11 -3.47 23.31
N VAL A 249 1.55 -3.41 24.56
CA VAL A 249 0.80 -3.90 25.72
C VAL A 249 -0.42 -3.00 25.92
N LEU A 250 -1.53 -3.33 25.27
CA LEU A 250 -2.83 -3.05 25.88
C LEU A 250 -2.89 -3.92 27.15
N GLN A 251 -3.25 -3.31 28.27
CA GLN A 251 -3.33 -3.99 29.58
C GLN A 251 -4.35 -5.15 29.60
N LYS A 252 -5.13 -5.32 28.51
CA LYS A 252 -6.08 -6.41 28.29
C LYS A 252 -5.97 -6.92 26.85
N PRO A 253 -6.05 -8.25 26.61
CA PRO A 253 -6.17 -8.79 25.26
C PRO A 253 -7.45 -8.26 24.60
N LEU A 254 -7.35 -7.83 23.33
CA LEU A 254 -8.51 -7.45 22.54
C LEU A 254 -9.25 -8.69 22.04
N PRO A 255 -10.59 -8.62 21.87
CA PRO A 255 -11.40 -9.76 21.45
C PRO A 255 -11.22 -10.14 19.97
N THR A 256 -10.58 -9.31 19.16
CA THR A 256 -10.36 -9.52 17.72
C THR A 256 -8.90 -9.36 17.33
N ALA A 257 -8.52 -9.95 16.20
CA ALA A 257 -7.17 -9.85 15.66
C ALA A 257 -6.86 -8.48 15.06
N TRP A 258 -7.89 -7.69 14.74
CA TRP A 258 -7.76 -6.33 14.23
C TRP A 258 -8.26 -5.30 15.23
N VAL A 259 -7.71 -4.09 15.15
CA VAL A 259 -8.07 -2.95 15.96
C VAL A 259 -8.11 -1.69 15.11
N GLU A 260 -9.08 -0.82 15.39
CA GLU A 260 -9.14 0.55 14.88
C GLU A 260 -8.99 1.52 16.05
N TYR A 261 -8.39 2.67 15.76
CA TYR A 261 -8.30 3.81 16.69
C TYR A 261 -9.05 5.01 16.08
N PRO A 262 -10.40 5.03 16.12
CA PRO A 262 -11.19 5.99 15.35
C PRO A 262 -10.86 7.44 15.74
N GLY A 263 -10.52 8.28 14.75
CA GLY A 263 -10.20 9.68 15.00
C GLY A 263 -8.94 9.91 15.85
N LEU A 264 -8.02 8.95 15.93
CA LEU A 264 -6.69 9.17 16.53
C LEU A 264 -5.73 9.88 15.57
N TYR A 265 -5.93 9.69 14.26
CA TYR A 265 -5.04 10.23 13.24
C TYR A 265 -5.79 11.09 12.24
N THR A 266 -5.12 12.14 11.77
CA THR A 266 -5.49 12.87 10.55
C THR A 266 -4.35 12.83 9.56
N ALA A 267 -4.65 13.02 8.28
CA ALA A 267 -3.64 13.12 7.25
C ALA A 267 -3.91 14.21 6.22
N GLN A 268 -2.84 14.70 5.62
CA GLN A 268 -2.83 15.56 4.42
C GLN A 268 -1.52 15.39 3.65
N CYS A 269 -1.53 15.61 2.35
CA CYS A 269 -0.28 15.67 1.59
C CYS A 269 0.47 16.98 1.89
N GLN A 270 1.78 16.90 2.06
CA GLN A 270 2.67 18.05 2.22
C GLN A 270 3.90 17.91 1.34
N SER A 271 4.46 19.06 0.96
CA SER A 271 5.69 19.16 0.19
C SER A 271 6.60 20.23 0.77
N SER A 272 7.84 19.87 1.09
CA SER A 272 8.87 20.76 1.65
C SER A 272 10.23 20.11 1.54
N GLY A 273 11.30 20.91 1.38
CA GLY A 273 12.68 20.41 1.41
C GLY A 273 13.01 19.37 0.32
N GLY A 274 12.30 19.42 -0.83
CA GLY A 274 12.47 18.44 -1.91
C GLY A 274 11.80 17.08 -1.66
N ALA A 275 11.03 16.97 -0.58
CA ALA A 275 10.21 15.80 -0.27
C ALA A 275 8.72 16.11 -0.41
N THR A 276 7.94 15.12 -0.81
CA THR A 276 6.47 15.12 -0.81
C THR A 276 6.00 13.84 -0.11
N TRP A 277 5.11 13.97 0.88
CA TRP A 277 4.69 12.86 1.74
C TRP A 277 3.26 13.03 2.24
N LEU A 278 2.68 11.96 2.77
CA LEU A 278 1.44 12.01 3.54
C LEU A 278 1.78 12.33 4.99
N GLN A 279 1.57 13.58 5.39
CA GLN A 279 1.73 14.04 6.76
C GLN A 279 0.65 13.42 7.62
N VAL A 280 1.04 12.60 8.59
CA VAL A 280 0.15 12.03 9.60
C VAL A 280 0.28 12.85 10.88
N ASN A 281 -0.84 13.22 11.49
CA ASN A 281 -0.86 13.86 12.80
C ASN A 281 -1.62 12.98 13.80
N ASP A 282 -0.98 12.67 14.94
CA ASP A 282 -1.67 12.17 16.13
C ASP A 282 -2.48 13.32 16.74
N VAL A 283 -3.80 13.17 16.83
CA VAL A 283 -4.72 14.15 17.44
C VAL A 283 -5.10 13.80 18.88
N GLY A 284 -4.57 12.70 19.42
CA GLY A 284 -4.78 12.28 20.80
C GLY A 284 -4.08 13.20 21.80
N GLY A 285 -4.81 13.60 22.85
CA GLY A 285 -4.25 14.34 23.97
C GLY A 285 -3.44 13.46 24.94
N THR A 286 -2.86 14.08 25.96
CA THR A 286 -2.11 13.38 27.03
C THR A 286 -2.95 12.40 27.85
N SER A 287 -4.27 12.54 27.83
CA SER A 287 -5.22 11.62 28.48
C SER A 287 -5.65 10.45 27.59
N ASP A 288 -5.32 10.46 26.29
CA ASP A 288 -5.68 9.39 25.36
C ASP A 288 -4.82 8.15 25.60
N ARG A 289 -5.47 7.00 25.80
CA ARG A 289 -4.84 5.74 26.20
C ARG A 289 -4.53 4.80 25.03
N ARG A 290 -4.94 5.15 23.82
CA ARG A 290 -4.75 4.29 22.64
C ARG A 290 -3.26 4.19 22.30
N PRO A 291 -2.72 3.04 21.89
CA PRO A 291 -1.33 2.96 21.48
C PRO A 291 -1.09 3.76 20.20
N ARG A 292 0.13 4.26 20.02
CA ARG A 292 0.51 5.10 18.89
C ARG A 292 1.37 4.33 17.91
N SER A 293 1.18 4.53 16.60
CA SER A 293 2.15 4.10 15.60
C SER A 293 3.50 4.77 15.85
N ALA A 294 4.57 4.02 15.62
CA ALA A 294 5.94 4.47 15.84
C ALA A 294 6.76 4.30 14.56
N GLU A 295 7.81 5.11 14.41
CA GLU A 295 8.80 5.00 13.33
C GLU A 295 9.74 3.80 13.60
N LEU A 296 9.24 2.59 13.40
CA LEU A 296 9.90 1.35 13.83
C LEU A 296 11.29 1.13 13.23
N GLN A 297 11.56 1.67 12.02
CA GLN A 297 12.86 1.57 11.34
C GLN A 297 13.69 2.88 11.44
N GLY A 298 13.22 3.85 12.23
CA GLY A 298 13.84 5.14 12.44
C GLY A 298 13.46 6.21 11.40
N PRO A 299 13.96 7.46 11.59
CA PRO A 299 13.40 8.64 10.91
C PRO A 299 13.53 8.65 9.38
N GLN A 300 14.54 7.96 8.83
CA GLN A 300 14.73 7.84 7.37
C GLN A 300 13.65 7.01 6.68
N TRP A 301 12.89 6.23 7.45
CA TRP A 301 11.76 5.43 7.01
C TRP A 301 10.41 6.07 7.35
N GLY A 302 10.37 7.03 8.28
CA GLY A 302 9.11 7.56 8.80
C GLY A 302 8.21 6.44 9.34
N LEU A 303 6.95 6.45 8.91
CA LEU A 303 5.93 5.48 9.28
C LEU A 303 5.80 4.35 8.26
N HIS A 304 6.82 4.06 7.44
CA HIS A 304 6.79 3.06 6.35
C HIS A 304 6.17 1.72 6.72
N ALA A 305 6.45 1.17 7.91
CA ALA A 305 5.84 -0.08 8.37
C ALA A 305 4.30 -0.02 8.52
N ALA A 306 3.74 1.18 8.65
CA ALA A 306 2.32 1.47 8.81
C ALA A 306 1.69 2.11 7.55
N ASP A 307 2.43 2.37 6.48
CA ASP A 307 1.93 3.05 5.25
C ASP A 307 0.58 2.47 4.78
N VAL A 308 0.46 1.14 4.77
CA VAL A 308 -0.80 0.46 4.43
C VAL A 308 -1.82 0.60 5.55
N ASN A 309 -1.46 0.17 6.76
CA ASN A 309 -2.40 -0.04 7.86
C ASN A 309 -3.00 1.25 8.43
N ILE A 310 -2.27 2.36 8.36
CA ILE A 310 -2.70 3.63 8.93
C ILE A 310 -3.87 4.27 8.16
N ALA A 311 -4.07 3.87 6.90
CA ALA A 311 -5.17 4.32 6.05
C ALA A 311 -5.96 3.15 5.45
N LEU A 312 -5.82 1.92 5.98
CA LEU A 312 -6.36 0.72 5.35
C LEU A 312 -7.89 0.75 5.24
N GLY A 313 -8.59 1.39 6.19
CA GLY A 313 -10.03 1.59 6.09
C GLY A 313 -10.40 2.55 4.96
N ASP A 314 -9.68 3.67 4.85
CA ASP A 314 -9.87 4.66 3.79
C ASP A 314 -9.63 4.02 2.42
N LEU A 315 -8.55 3.26 2.25
CA LEU A 315 -8.21 2.59 0.99
C LEU A 315 -9.27 1.57 0.56
N VAL A 316 -9.82 0.78 1.49
CA VAL A 316 -10.92 -0.16 1.18
C VAL A 316 -12.18 0.60 0.77
N GLN A 317 -12.47 1.73 1.43
CA GLN A 317 -13.58 2.60 1.09
C GLN A 317 -13.40 3.29 -0.27
N ASP A 318 -12.20 3.74 -0.60
CA ASP A 318 -11.86 4.30 -1.92
C ASP A 318 -12.10 3.27 -3.01
N VAL A 319 -11.61 2.03 -2.82
CA VAL A 319 -11.86 0.94 -3.78
C VAL A 319 -13.37 0.71 -3.97
N ALA A 320 -14.15 0.61 -2.88
CA ALA A 320 -15.59 0.41 -2.98
C ALA A 320 -16.29 1.53 -3.79
N GLN A 321 -15.87 2.78 -3.63
CA GLN A 321 -16.43 3.92 -4.36
C GLN A 321 -16.00 3.92 -5.84
N GLN A 322 -14.74 3.55 -6.11
CA GLN A 322 -14.22 3.44 -7.47
C GLN A 322 -14.86 2.28 -8.23
N GLU A 323 -15.09 1.14 -7.57
CA GLU A 323 -15.84 0.01 -8.12
C GLU A 323 -17.27 0.41 -8.50
N ALA A 324 -17.95 1.17 -7.65
CA ALA A 324 -19.31 1.66 -7.92
C ALA A 324 -19.36 2.65 -9.10
N ALA A 325 -18.26 3.35 -9.39
CA ALA A 325 -18.15 4.29 -10.50
C ALA A 325 -17.64 3.64 -11.80
N PHE A 326 -17.15 2.40 -11.75
CA PHE A 326 -16.52 1.72 -12.87
C PHE A 326 -17.55 1.19 -13.88
N HIS A 327 -17.42 1.56 -15.16
CA HIS A 327 -18.32 1.20 -16.25
C HIS A 327 -17.59 1.02 -17.58
#